data_AF-A0A951MLW4-F1
#
_entry.id   AF-A0A951MLW4-F1
#
_cell.length_a   1.000
_cell.length_b   1.000
_cell.length_c   1.000
_cell.angle_alpha   90.00
_cell.angle_beta   90.00
_cell.angle_gamma   90.00
#
_symmetry.space_group_name_H-M   'P 1'
#
loop_
_entity.id
_entity.type
_entity.pdbx_description
1 polymer ?
#
loop_
_entity_poly.entity_id
_entity_poly.type
_entity_poly.pdbx_seq_one_letter_code
_entity_poly.pdbx_strand_id
1 'polypeptide(L)'
;MKITHDSQNKQLEIQDDMKSLLGAQRIVVSIVLITAVAKMFLIDWNTIDLYDYVFILILGIFTYLFIKNFFFKTSAAIIKIEDISYLKKAKGIRSKAYLKLKNGKIREFSNIRSRDEQIDIPSKMRKAGIMIKV
;
A
#
# COMPACT_ATOMS: atom_id res chain seq x y z
N MET A 1 4.75 -4.84 15.38
CA MET A 1 5.68 -4.58 14.25
C MET A 1 7.01 -4.09 14.81
N LYS A 2 8.16 -4.40 14.19
CA LYS A 2 9.45 -3.86 14.65
C LYS A 2 10.07 -2.93 13.60
N ILE A 3 10.42 -1.72 14.04
CA ILE A 3 11.16 -0.74 13.24
C ILE A 3 12.50 -0.49 13.93
N THR A 4 13.58 -0.70 13.17
CA THR A 4 14.96 -0.47 13.59
C THR A 4 15.59 0.58 12.68
N HIS A 5 16.32 1.52 13.27
CA HIS A 5 17.09 2.51 12.53
C HIS A 5 18.56 2.11 12.58
N ASP A 6 19.14 1.83 11.42
CA ASP A 6 20.58 1.63 11.26
C ASP A 6 21.22 2.98 10.91
N SER A 7 21.90 3.57 11.89
CA SER A 7 22.57 4.87 11.71
C SER A 7 23.82 4.78 10.84
N GLN A 8 24.48 3.63 10.77
CA GLN A 8 25.69 3.43 9.97
C GLN A 8 25.33 3.42 8.49
N ASN A 9 24.28 2.67 8.14
CA ASN A 9 23.84 2.53 6.74
C ASN A 9 22.76 3.55 6.32
N LYS A 10 22.34 4.44 7.22
CA LYS A 10 21.25 5.43 7.03
C LYS A 10 19.97 4.80 6.48
N GLN A 11 19.61 3.65 7.06
CA GLN A 11 18.51 2.81 6.60
C GLN A 11 17.52 2.55 7.72
N LEU A 12 16.27 2.40 7.31
CA LEU A 12 15.17 2.02 8.17
C LEU A 12 14.75 0.60 7.81
N GLU A 13 14.89 -0.30 8.77
CA GLU A 13 14.48 -1.69 8.66
C GLU A 13 13.11 -1.88 9.31
N ILE A 14 12.20 -2.48 8.56
CA ILE A 14 10.79 -2.71 8.92
C ILE A 14 10.55 -4.21 8.83
N GLN A 15 10.35 -4.83 9.99
CA GLN A 15 9.96 -6.23 10.09
C GLN A 15 8.45 -6.31 10.36
N ASP A 16 7.71 -6.67 9.31
CA ASP A 16 6.26 -6.86 9.29
C ASP A 16 5.82 -7.92 8.25
N ASP A 17 4.55 -8.33 8.33
CA ASP A 17 3.92 -9.28 7.39
C ASP A 17 3.35 -8.59 6.13
N MET A 18 3.68 -7.32 5.90
CA MET A 18 3.05 -6.56 4.82
C MET A 18 3.57 -6.96 3.44
N LYS A 19 4.73 -7.64 3.37
CA LYS A 19 5.25 -8.20 2.11
C LYS A 19 4.34 -9.31 1.59
N SER A 20 3.97 -10.27 2.44
CA SER A 20 3.07 -11.36 2.08
C SER A 20 1.66 -10.82 1.81
N LEU A 21 1.17 -9.89 2.62
CA LEU A 21 -0.15 -9.29 2.43
C LEU A 21 -0.26 -8.53 1.10
N LEU A 22 0.73 -7.68 0.75
CA LEU A 22 0.72 -6.95 -0.52
C LEU A 22 0.87 -7.91 -1.71
N GLY A 23 1.65 -8.99 -1.57
CA GLY A 23 1.74 -10.05 -2.56
C GLY A 23 0.39 -10.72 -2.81
N ALA A 24 -0.30 -11.14 -1.75
CA ALA A 24 -1.64 -11.74 -1.84
C ALA A 24 -2.65 -10.78 -2.49
N GLN A 25 -2.65 -9.50 -2.11
CA GLN A 25 -3.50 -8.47 -2.73
C GLN A 25 -3.24 -8.33 -4.23
N ARG A 26 -1.98 -8.35 -4.65
CA ARG A 26 -1.61 -8.27 -6.07
C ARG A 26 -2.11 -9.48 -6.84
N ILE A 27 -1.96 -10.69 -6.31
CA ILE A 27 -2.43 -11.93 -6.94
C ILE A 27 -3.95 -11.89 -7.14
N VAL A 28 -4.70 -11.58 -6.08
CA VAL A 28 -6.17 -11.54 -6.14
C VAL A 28 -6.65 -10.51 -7.15
N VAL A 29 -6.08 -9.29 -7.13
CA VAL A 29 -6.46 -8.24 -8.08
C VAL A 29 -6.13 -8.63 -9.51
N SER A 30 -4.98 -9.26 -9.76
CA SER A 30 -4.63 -9.77 -11.10
C SER A 30 -5.61 -10.81 -11.60
N ILE A 31 -5.97 -11.79 -10.76
CA ILE A 31 -6.93 -12.86 -11.14
C ILE A 31 -8.27 -12.25 -11.51
N VAL A 32 -8.82 -11.37 -10.67
CA VAL A 32 -10.10 -10.73 -10.96
C VAL A 32 -10.04 -9.89 -12.23
N LEU A 33 -8.94 -9.18 -12.45
CA LEU A 33 -8.76 -8.39 -13.66
C LEU A 33 -8.71 -9.26 -14.92
N ILE A 34 -7.98 -10.38 -14.89
CA ILE A 34 -7.92 -11.34 -15.99
C ILE A 34 -9.32 -11.90 -16.28
N THR A 35 -10.06 -12.30 -15.25
CA THR A 35 -11.43 -12.81 -15.41
C THR A 35 -12.37 -11.75 -16.00
N ALA A 36 -12.29 -10.50 -15.52
CA ALA A 36 -13.10 -9.41 -16.05
C ALA A 36 -12.77 -9.10 -17.52
N VAL A 37 -11.48 -9.06 -17.87
CA VAL A 37 -11.04 -8.87 -19.25
C VAL A 37 -11.49 -10.04 -20.15
N ALA A 38 -11.34 -11.29 -19.69
CA ALA A 38 -11.80 -12.46 -20.44
C ALA A 38 -13.32 -12.39 -20.69
N LYS A 39 -14.10 -12.00 -19.68
CA LYS A 39 -15.54 -11.78 -19.85
C LYS A 39 -15.83 -10.68 -20.88
N MET A 40 -15.11 -9.56 -20.87
CA MET A 40 -15.29 -8.49 -21.88
C MET A 40 -15.10 -8.97 -23.32
N PHE A 41 -14.16 -9.89 -23.56
CA PHE A 41 -13.96 -10.50 -24.88
C PHE A 41 -15.09 -11.42 -25.32
N LEU A 42 -15.91 -11.90 -24.38
CA LEU A 42 -17.02 -12.82 -24.63
C LEU A 42 -18.39 -12.14 -24.58
N ILE A 43 -18.45 -10.82 -24.35
CA ILE A 43 -19.71 -10.07 -24.35
C ILE A 43 -20.21 -9.91 -25.79
N ASP A 44 -21.50 -10.17 -26.01
CA ASP A 44 -22.19 -9.71 -27.21
C ASP A 44 -22.57 -8.24 -27.04
N TRP A 45 -21.84 -7.36 -27.73
CA TRP A 45 -22.03 -5.91 -27.64
C TRP A 45 -23.36 -5.44 -28.25
N ASN A 46 -24.07 -6.29 -28.99
CA ASN A 46 -25.38 -5.95 -29.56
C ASN A 46 -26.53 -6.16 -28.55
N THR A 47 -26.33 -7.02 -27.56
CA THR A 47 -27.31 -7.35 -26.52
C THR A 47 -26.65 -7.34 -25.16
N ILE A 48 -26.46 -6.14 -24.60
CA ILE A 48 -25.81 -5.96 -23.30
C ILE A 48 -26.84 -6.15 -22.19
N ASP A 49 -26.61 -7.16 -21.34
CA ASP A 49 -27.45 -7.42 -20.18
C ASP A 49 -26.92 -6.72 -18.92
N LEU A 50 -27.76 -6.66 -17.87
CA LEU A 50 -27.37 -6.08 -16.57
C LEU A 50 -26.08 -6.71 -16.01
N TYR A 51 -25.88 -8.01 -16.22
CA TYR A 51 -24.68 -8.72 -15.77
C TYR A 51 -23.40 -8.19 -16.43
N ASP A 52 -23.45 -7.79 -17.69
CA ASP A 52 -22.29 -7.28 -18.42
C ASP A 52 -21.88 -5.90 -17.89
N TYR A 53 -22.84 -5.05 -17.55
CA TYR A 53 -22.57 -3.77 -16.87
C TYR A 53 -21.86 -3.96 -15.53
N VAL A 54 -22.20 -5.00 -14.76
CA VAL A 54 -21.51 -5.32 -13.50
C VAL A 54 -20.05 -5.66 -13.78
N PHE A 55 -19.75 -6.44 -14.81
CA PHE A 55 -18.37 -6.76 -15.18
C PHE A 55 -17.58 -5.57 -15.69
N ILE A 56 -18.20 -4.64 -16.42
CA ILE A 56 -17.56 -3.37 -16.83
C ILE A 56 -17.16 -2.56 -15.60
N LEU A 57 -18.05 -2.46 -14.61
CA LEU A 57 -17.76 -1.77 -13.36
C LEU A 57 -16.66 -2.45 -12.55
N ILE A 58 -16.69 -3.79 -12.46
CA ILE A 58 -15.62 -4.58 -11.84
C ILE A 58 -14.29 -4.30 -12.54
N LEU A 59 -14.25 -4.32 -13.87
CA LEU A 59 -13.04 -4.03 -14.63
C LEU A 59 -12.47 -2.65 -14.28
N GLY A 60 -13.32 -1.61 -14.23
CA GLY A 60 -12.90 -0.26 -13.86
C GLY A 60 -12.30 -0.19 -12.45
N ILE A 61 -13.01 -0.74 -11.46
CA ILE A 61 -12.54 -0.75 -10.06
C ILE A 61 -11.24 -1.53 -9.92
N PHE A 62 -11.16 -2.74 -10.47
CA PHE A 62 -10.00 -3.60 -10.31
C PHE A 62 -8.80 -3.11 -11.12
N THR A 63 -9.00 -2.40 -12.24
CA THR A 63 -7.92 -1.69 -12.94
C THR A 63 -7.30 -0.63 -12.05
N TYR A 64 -8.12 0.21 -11.40
CA TYR A 64 -7.64 1.20 -10.46
C TYR A 64 -6.89 0.55 -9.28
N LEU A 65 -7.43 -0.53 -8.70
CA LEU A 65 -6.78 -1.26 -7.61
C LEU A 65 -5.45 -1.91 -8.05
N PHE A 66 -5.39 -2.42 -9.28
CA PHE A 66 -4.17 -2.99 -9.86
C PHE A 66 -3.08 -1.92 -9.94
N ILE A 67 -3.39 -0.78 -10.57
CA ILE A 67 -2.46 0.34 -10.67
C ILE A 67 -1.99 0.79 -9.28
N LYS A 68 -2.92 0.96 -8.34
CA LYS A 68 -2.63 1.36 -6.96
C LYS A 68 -1.70 0.39 -6.24
N ASN A 69 -1.96 -0.92 -6.31
CA ASN A 69 -1.19 -1.93 -5.56
C ASN A 69 0.18 -2.23 -6.19
N PHE A 70 0.33 -2.10 -7.52
CA PHE A 70 1.59 -2.37 -8.21
C PHE A 70 2.51 -1.14 -8.27
N PHE A 71 1.96 0.04 -8.58
CA PHE A 71 2.78 1.23 -8.84
C PHE A 71 2.92 2.14 -7.62
N PHE A 72 1.87 2.29 -6.82
CA PHE A 72 1.85 3.27 -5.72
C PHE A 72 2.11 2.67 -4.33
N LYS A 73 1.99 1.35 -4.16
CA LYS A 73 2.29 0.69 -2.88
C LYS A 73 3.63 -0.04 -2.90
N THR A 74 4.34 0.02 -1.78
CA THR A 74 5.55 -0.76 -1.55
C THR A 74 5.48 -1.51 -0.21
N SER A 75 6.11 -2.69 -0.18
CA SER A 75 6.31 -3.49 1.02
C SER A 75 7.79 -3.78 1.32
N ALA A 76 8.67 -2.88 0.86
CA ALA A 76 10.10 -3.00 1.11
C ALA A 76 10.39 -3.07 2.62
N ALA A 77 11.17 -4.07 3.02
CA ALA A 77 11.62 -4.26 4.39
C ALA A 77 12.72 -3.27 4.77
N ILE A 78 13.55 -2.86 3.80
CA ILE A 78 14.64 -1.91 4.01
C ILE A 78 14.36 -0.68 3.14
N ILE A 79 14.40 0.50 3.75
CA ILE A 79 14.17 1.78 3.08
C ILE A 79 15.27 2.74 3.51
N LYS A 80 16.01 3.32 2.56
CA LYS A 80 17.00 4.35 2.87
C LYS A 80 16.29 5.63 3.32
N ILE A 81 16.85 6.32 4.31
CA ILE A 81 16.24 7.54 4.86
C ILE A 81 16.16 8.64 3.81
N GLU A 82 17.17 8.73 2.94
CA GLU A 82 17.20 9.68 1.85
C GLU A 82 16.05 9.51 0.85
N ASP A 83 15.48 8.31 0.73
CA ASP A 83 14.34 8.03 -0.15
C ASP A 83 13.00 8.36 0.51
N ILE A 84 13.00 8.67 1.81
CA ILE A 84 11.79 9.00 2.56
C ILE A 84 11.49 10.49 2.40
N SER A 85 10.25 10.80 2.03
CA SER A 85 9.77 12.17 1.95
C SER A 85 9.16 12.62 3.28
N TYR A 86 8.19 11.87 3.80
CA TYR A 86 7.57 12.15 5.10
C TYR A 86 6.78 10.95 5.63
N LEU A 87 6.55 10.96 6.94
CA LEU A 87 5.55 10.11 7.59
C LEU A 87 4.24 10.90 7.72
N LYS A 88 3.12 10.31 7.30
CA LYS A 88 1.77 10.87 7.48
C LYS A 88 0.94 9.94 8.36
N LYS A 89 0.29 10.49 9.39
CA LYS A 89 -0.69 9.74 10.17
C LYS A 89 -2.03 9.69 9.42
N ALA A 90 -2.73 8.56 9.46
CA ALA A 90 -4.05 8.48 8.85
C ALA A 90 -5.04 9.31 9.68
N LYS A 91 -5.69 10.31 9.06
CA LYS A 91 -6.72 11.11 9.73
C LYS A 91 -7.91 10.20 10.07
N GLY A 92 -8.28 10.13 11.36
CA GLY A 92 -9.40 9.33 11.85
C GLY A 92 -9.11 7.84 12.09
N ILE A 93 -7.98 7.29 11.63
CA ILE A 93 -7.63 5.87 11.84
C ILE A 93 -6.35 5.79 12.68
N ARG A 94 -6.50 5.61 13.99
CA ARG A 94 -5.36 5.54 14.94
C ARG A 94 -4.41 4.37 14.66
N SER A 95 -4.89 3.32 14.00
CA SER A 95 -4.13 2.10 13.70
C SER A 95 -3.35 2.13 12.38
N LYS A 96 -3.30 3.28 11.69
CA LYS A 96 -2.64 3.42 10.38
C LYS A 96 -1.71 4.63 10.29
N ALA A 97 -0.55 4.40 9.68
CA ALA A 97 0.37 5.45 9.26
C ALA A 97 0.90 5.13 7.86
N TYR A 98 1.33 6.17 7.14
CA TYR A 98 1.83 6.07 5.77
C TYR A 98 3.20 6.72 5.69
N LEU A 99 4.19 5.97 5.25
CA LEU A 99 5.50 6.50 4.91
C LEU A 99 5.53 6.75 3.41
N LYS A 100 5.58 8.03 3.01
CA LYS A 100 5.67 8.41 1.59
C LYS A 100 7.13 8.50 1.20
N LEU A 101 7.47 7.85 0.10
CA LEU A 101 8.79 7.88 -0.51
C LEU A 101 8.87 8.98 -1.59
N LYS A 102 10.07 9.45 -1.88
CA LYS A 102 10.34 10.47 -2.92
C LYS A 102 9.92 10.00 -4.31
N ASN A 103 10.00 8.69 -4.59
CA ASN A 103 9.54 8.10 -5.85
C ASN A 103 8.00 7.97 -5.96
N GLY A 104 7.24 8.56 -5.04
CA GLY A 104 5.78 8.54 -5.04
C GLY A 104 5.14 7.29 -4.44
N LYS A 105 5.91 6.24 -4.15
CA LYS A 105 5.41 5.03 -3.49
C LYS A 105 5.09 5.29 -2.02
N ILE A 106 4.15 4.50 -1.50
CA ILE A 106 3.67 4.58 -0.14
C ILE A 106 3.84 3.23 0.53
N ARG A 107 4.50 3.26 1.70
CA ARG A 107 4.58 2.14 2.62
C ARG A 107 3.53 2.35 3.72
N GLU A 108 2.51 1.52 3.71
CA GLU A 108 1.46 1.55 4.72
C GLU A 108 1.90 0.72 5.94
N PHE A 109 1.86 1.35 7.12
CA PHE A 109 1.93 0.69 8.40
C PHE A 109 0.50 0.48 8.88
N SER A 110 -0.03 -0.72 8.66
CA SER A 110 -1.32 -1.12 9.20
C SER A 110 -1.15 -1.90 10.50
N ASN A 111 -2.22 -1.99 11.28
CA ASN A 111 -2.26 -2.82 12.49
C ASN A 111 -1.37 -2.29 13.62
N ILE A 112 -1.24 -0.96 13.75
CA ILE A 112 -0.63 -0.31 14.92
C ILE A 112 -1.60 -0.50 16.09
N ARG A 113 -1.40 -1.55 16.88
CA ARG A 113 -2.37 -2.02 17.88
C ARG A 113 -2.12 -1.40 19.25
N SER A 114 -0.85 -1.23 19.63
CA SER A 114 -0.51 -0.69 20.94
C SER A 114 -0.41 0.85 20.90
N ARG A 115 -0.81 1.48 22.02
CA ARG A 115 -0.54 2.90 22.28
C ARG A 115 0.97 3.18 22.26
N ASP A 116 1.78 2.20 22.67
CA ASP A 116 3.24 2.30 22.62
C ASP A 116 3.75 2.37 21.19
N GLU A 117 3.21 1.55 20.27
CA GLU A 117 3.58 1.63 18.84
C GLU A 117 3.16 2.98 18.21
N GLN A 118 2.04 3.56 18.65
CA GLN A 118 1.58 4.87 18.17
C GLN A 118 2.50 6.02 18.58
N ILE A 119 3.27 5.85 19.66
CA ILE A 119 4.25 6.81 20.18
C ILE A 119 5.65 6.50 19.65
N ASP A 120 6.02 5.21 19.62
CA ASP A 120 7.34 4.72 19.23
C ASP A 120 7.63 5.00 17.74
N ILE A 121 6.68 4.71 16.84
CA ILE A 121 6.89 4.90 15.39
C ILE A 121 7.19 6.37 15.06
N PRO A 122 6.38 7.36 15.46
CA PRO A 122 6.72 8.77 15.25
C PRO A 122 8.03 9.20 15.91
N SER A 123 8.35 8.69 17.11
CA SER A 123 9.56 9.09 17.82
C SER A 123 10.83 8.57 17.13
N LYS A 124 10.83 7.31 16.66
CA LYS A 124 11.91 6.72 15.86
C LYS A 124 12.11 7.45 14.53
N MET A 125 11.02 7.83 13.88
CA MET A 125 11.08 8.58 12.62
C MET A 125 11.66 9.99 12.83
N ARG A 126 11.29 10.68 13.92
CA ARG A 126 11.92 11.97 14.28
C ARG A 126 13.40 11.83 14.57
N LYS A 127 13.81 10.79 15.32
CA LYS A 127 15.23 10.50 15.60
C LYS A 127 16.03 10.23 14.32
N ALA A 128 15.40 9.63 13.31
CA ALA A 128 15.98 9.42 11.98
C ALA A 128 15.94 10.68 11.08
N GLY A 129 15.48 11.84 11.58
CA GLY A 129 15.41 13.08 10.81
C GLY A 129 14.23 13.16 9.82
N ILE A 130 13.23 12.29 9.94
CA ILE A 130 12.09 12.22 9.01
C ILE A 130 10.98 13.18 9.46
N MET A 131 10.51 14.00 8.52
CA MET A 131 9.41 14.94 8.74
C MET A 131 8.08 14.20 8.97
N ILE A 132 7.30 14.63 9.96
CA ILE A 132 5.95 14.11 10.23
C ILE A 132 4.92 15.15 9.80
N LYS A 133 4.02 14.74 8.90
CA LYS A 133 2.83 15.50 8.52
C LYS A 133 1.60 14.94 9.25
N VAL A 134 0.78 15.84 9.78
CA VAL A 134 -0.50 15.53 10.43
C VAL A 134 -1.59 15.41 9.36
#